data_AF-A0AAE4JRK6-F1
#
_entry.id   AF-A0AAE4JRK6-F1
#
_cell.length_a   1.000
_cell.length_b   1.000
_cell.length_c   1.000
_cell.angle_alpha   90.00
_cell.angle_beta   90.00
_cell.angle_gamma   90.00
#
_symmetry.space_group_name_H-M   'P 1'
#
loop_
_entity.id
_entity.type
_entity.pdbx_description
1 polymer ?
#
loop_
_entity_poly.entity_id
_entity_poly.type
_entity_poly.pdbx_seq_one_letter_code
_entity_poly.pdbx_strand_id
1 'polypeptide(L)'
;MKTWTPNENITQVILAFGPPDIEKFLPKWDLIPDEFKQGKNPWIAFIERWFYHGLECPPAAKEGVELKWALAHIVVILKSFDPKHEQKIAGCAYLASLWFVE
;
A
#
# COMPACT_ATOMS: atom_id res chain seq x y z
N MET A 1 7.23 14.45 10.29
CA MET A 1 6.43 13.58 9.41
C MET A 1 6.58 12.15 9.90
N LYS A 2 5.50 11.37 9.98
CA LYS A 2 5.59 9.95 10.37
C LYS A 2 6.23 9.17 9.22
N THR A 3 7.35 8.52 9.46
CA THR A 3 7.98 7.63 8.48
C THR A 3 7.17 6.34 8.41
N TRP A 4 6.68 5.97 7.23
CA TRP A 4 5.94 4.73 7.02
C TRP A 4 6.89 3.60 6.66
N THR A 5 6.97 2.59 7.53
CA THR A 5 7.67 1.33 7.25
C THR A 5 6.67 0.20 7.07
N PRO A 6 7.01 -0.85 6.32
CA PRO A 6 6.16 -2.03 6.23
C PRO A 6 5.88 -2.64 7.62
N ASN A 7 4.71 -3.23 7.80
CA ASN A 7 4.38 -3.90 9.05
C ASN A 7 4.94 -5.33 9.02
N GLU A 8 5.87 -5.62 9.91
CA GLU A 8 6.59 -6.89 9.96
C GLU A 8 5.84 -7.99 10.74
N ASN A 9 4.65 -7.70 11.25
CA ASN A 9 3.84 -8.63 12.05
C ASN A 9 2.55 -9.06 11.33
N ILE A 10 2.55 -9.02 10.00
CA ILE A 10 1.38 -9.45 9.20
C ILE A 10 1.28 -10.98 9.21
N THR A 11 0.27 -11.49 9.89
CA THR A 11 0.00 -12.93 9.96
C THR A 11 -0.89 -13.40 8.81
N GLN A 12 -0.97 -14.71 8.59
CA GLN A 12 -1.92 -15.31 7.65
C GLN A 12 -3.38 -14.98 8.00
N VAL A 13 -3.69 -14.86 9.29
CA VAL A 13 -5.02 -14.44 9.76
C VAL A 13 -5.32 -13.01 9.31
N ILE A 14 -4.37 -12.08 9.45
CA ILE A 14 -4.53 -10.69 8.98
C ILE A 14 -4.68 -10.63 7.45
N LEU A 15 -3.94 -11.46 6.70
CA LEU A 15 -4.07 -11.52 5.24
C LEU A 15 -5.41 -12.10 4.77
N ALA A 16 -5.97 -13.03 5.54
CA ALA A 16 -7.24 -13.69 5.22
C ALA A 16 -8.45 -12.83 5.59
N PHE A 17 -8.46 -12.25 6.80
CA PHE A 17 -9.63 -11.59 7.38
C PHE A 17 -9.49 -10.08 7.57
N GLY A 18 -8.32 -9.53 7.27
CA GLY A 18 -8.00 -8.13 7.53
C GLY A 18 -7.49 -7.89 8.97
N PRO A 19 -6.90 -6.71 9.22
CA PRO A 19 -6.46 -6.31 10.56
C PRO A 19 -7.67 -5.81 11.37
N PRO A 20 -7.57 -5.78 12.70
CA PRO A 20 -8.60 -5.19 13.55
C PRO A 20 -8.77 -3.68 13.36
N ASP A 21 -7.75 -3.01 12.81
CA ASP A 21 -7.72 -1.57 12.60
C ASP A 21 -6.90 -1.26 11.33
N ILE A 22 -7.60 -0.93 10.25
CA ILE A 22 -7.00 -0.66 8.94
C ILE A 22 -6.27 0.69 8.89
N GLU A 23 -6.64 1.64 9.75
CA GLU A 23 -6.01 2.98 9.78
C GLU A 23 -4.54 2.91 10.24
N LYS A 24 -4.15 1.81 10.90
CA LYS A 24 -2.73 1.54 11.24
C LYS A 24 -1.89 1.12 10.03
N PHE A 25 -2.53 0.69 8.95
CA PHE A 25 -1.88 0.24 7.72
C PHE A 25 -1.91 1.33 6.65
N LEU A 26 -2.91 2.23 6.68
CA LEU A 26 -3.12 3.22 5.65
C LEU A 26 -2.88 4.65 6.17
N PRO A 27 -2.08 5.48 5.48
CA PRO A 27 -2.01 6.90 5.78
C PRO A 27 -3.38 7.58 5.73
N LYS A 28 -3.63 8.50 6.67
CA LYS A 28 -4.81 9.36 6.61
C LYS A 28 -4.75 10.25 5.37
N TRP A 29 -5.91 10.55 4.78
CA TRP A 29 -6.02 11.26 3.50
C TRP A 29 -5.29 12.61 3.46
N ASP A 30 -5.34 13.36 4.56
CA ASP A 30 -4.66 14.64 4.76
C ASP A 30 -3.13 14.53 4.80
N LEU A 31 -2.59 13.35 5.14
CA LEU A 31 -1.16 13.08 5.19
C LEU A 31 -0.61 12.51 3.87
N ILE A 32 -1.47 12.14 2.92
CA ILE A 32 -1.04 11.68 1.60
C ILE A 32 -0.67 12.93 0.77
N PRO A 33 0.50 12.99 0.12
CA PRO A 33 0.84 14.10 -0.79
C PRO A 33 -0.13 14.20 -1.97
N ASP A 34 -0.41 15.41 -2.44
CA ASP A 34 -1.45 15.65 -3.45
C ASP A 34 -1.17 14.99 -4.80
N GLU A 35 0.11 14.77 -5.15
CA GLU A 35 0.50 14.03 -6.36
C GLU A 35 -0.05 12.60 -6.39
N PHE A 36 -0.30 11.97 -5.23
CA PHE A 36 -0.88 10.63 -5.13
C PHE A 36 -2.42 10.63 -5.16
N LYS A 37 -3.06 11.80 -5.19
CA LYS A 37 -4.53 11.96 -5.21
C LYS A 37 -5.08 12.26 -6.60
N GLN A 38 -4.23 12.65 -7.55
CA GLN A 38 -4.63 13.25 -8.84
C GLN A 38 -4.48 12.32 -10.06
N GLY A 39 -4.28 11.01 -9.87
CA GLY A 39 -4.32 9.99 -10.95
C GLY A 39 -3.16 9.98 -11.94
N LYS A 40 -2.26 10.98 -11.94
CA LYS A 40 -1.14 11.09 -12.91
C LYS A 40 0.17 10.46 -12.45
N ASN A 41 0.23 9.95 -11.22
CA ASN A 41 1.46 9.39 -10.64
C ASN A 41 1.64 7.92 -11.07
N PRO A 42 2.84 7.48 -11.50
CA PRO A 42 3.08 6.11 -11.94
C PRO A 42 2.76 5.06 -10.86
N TRP A 43 2.95 5.39 -9.59
CA TRP A 43 2.59 4.51 -8.47
C TRP A 43 1.08 4.32 -8.33
N ILE A 44 0.27 5.32 -8.71
CA ILE A 44 -1.18 5.15 -8.78
C ILE A 44 -1.52 4.11 -9.83
N ALA A 45 -1.00 4.27 -11.06
CA ALA A 45 -1.25 3.33 -12.15
C ALA A 45 -0.76 1.91 -11.81
N PHE A 46 0.39 1.78 -11.14
CA PHE A 46 0.90 0.51 -10.63
C PHE A 46 -0.07 -0.15 -9.64
N ILE A 47 -0.54 0.60 -8.64
CA ILE A 47 -1.45 0.09 -7.62
C ILE A 47 -2.84 -0.22 -8.19
N GLU A 48 -3.37 0.61 -9.09
CA GLU A 48 -4.63 0.33 -9.78
C GLU A 48 -4.52 -0.96 -10.59
N ARG A 49 -3.45 -1.12 -11.38
CA ARG A 49 -3.21 -2.36 -12.14
C ARG A 49 -3.14 -3.57 -11.20
N TRP A 50 -2.41 -3.45 -10.10
CA TRP A 50 -2.35 -4.51 -9.09
C TRP A 50 -3.75 -4.80 -8.51
N PHE A 51 -4.52 -3.78 -8.15
CA PHE A 51 -5.86 -3.97 -7.61
C PHE A 51 -6.79 -4.71 -8.60
N TYR A 52 -6.79 -4.33 -9.88
CA TYR A 52 -7.71 -4.89 -10.88
C TYR A 52 -7.26 -6.24 -11.45
N HIS A 53 -5.95 -6.49 -11.55
CA HIS A 53 -5.41 -7.65 -12.27
C HIS A 53 -4.56 -8.57 -11.39
N GLY A 54 -4.29 -8.20 -10.14
CA GLY A 54 -3.29 -8.86 -9.31
C GLY A 54 -1.87 -8.41 -9.64
N LEU A 55 -0.90 -8.93 -8.86
CA LEU A 55 0.52 -8.64 -9.06
C LEU A 55 1.17 -9.77 -9.85
N GLU A 56 1.48 -9.50 -11.11
CA GLU A 56 2.16 -10.48 -11.99
C GLU A 56 3.67 -10.51 -11.72
N CYS A 57 4.29 -9.32 -11.66
CA CYS A 57 5.72 -9.15 -11.42
C CYS A 57 5.92 -8.26 -10.19
N PRO A 58 6.46 -8.80 -9.08
CA PRO A 58 6.74 -8.00 -7.91
C PRO A 58 7.83 -6.94 -8.18
N PRO A 59 7.68 -5.71 -7.67
CA PRO A 59 8.72 -4.70 -7.77
C PRO A 59 9.93 -5.06 -6.90
N ALA A 60 11.06 -4.43 -7.18
CA ALA A 60 12.22 -4.47 -6.27
C ALA A 60 11.96 -3.56 -5.06
N ALA A 61 12.35 -4.01 -3.88
CA ALA A 61 12.33 -3.19 -2.68
C ALA A 61 13.54 -2.24 -2.62
N LYS A 62 13.36 -1.07 -2.01
CA LYS A 62 14.46 -0.16 -1.68
C LYS A 62 15.36 -0.78 -0.59
N GLU A 63 16.58 -0.24 -0.46
CA GLU A 63 17.51 -0.67 0.59
C GLU A 63 16.89 -0.52 1.98
N GLY A 64 17.06 -1.55 2.82
CA GLY A 64 16.49 -1.60 4.17
C GLY A 64 15.00 -1.93 4.23
N VAL A 65 14.34 -2.17 3.09
CA VAL A 65 12.93 -2.59 3.03
C VAL A 65 12.83 -4.07 2.74
N GLU A 66 12.23 -4.83 3.67
CA GLU A 66 11.93 -6.23 3.47
C GLU A 66 10.73 -6.39 2.51
N LEU A 67 11.02 -6.83 1.27
CA LEU A 67 10.01 -6.93 0.18
C LEU A 67 8.76 -7.69 0.60
N LYS A 68 8.92 -8.82 1.31
CA LYS A 68 7.80 -9.66 1.77
C LYS A 68 6.79 -8.86 2.60
N TRP A 69 7.29 -7.97 3.47
CA TRP A 69 6.46 -7.19 4.38
C TRP A 69 5.81 -6.01 3.66
N ALA A 70 6.56 -5.35 2.76
CA ALA A 70 6.00 -4.28 1.93
C ALA A 70 4.85 -4.79 1.07
N LEU A 71 5.03 -5.93 0.40
CA LEU A 71 3.98 -6.55 -0.42
C LEU A 71 2.77 -6.96 0.44
N ALA A 72 3.00 -7.66 1.55
CA ALA A 72 1.93 -8.09 2.44
C ALA A 72 1.14 -6.89 3.00
N HIS A 73 1.80 -5.79 3.33
CA HIS A 73 1.18 -4.56 3.82
C HIS A 73 0.23 -3.98 2.78
N ILE A 74 0.69 -3.81 1.54
CA ILE A 74 -0.16 -3.31 0.45
C ILE A 74 -1.34 -4.25 0.20
N VAL A 75 -1.13 -5.57 0.18
CA VAL A 75 -2.21 -6.56 -0.03
C VAL A 75 -3.30 -6.45 1.03
N VAL A 76 -2.92 -6.30 2.31
CA VAL A 76 -3.88 -6.11 3.41
C VAL A 76 -4.81 -4.93 3.15
N ILE A 77 -4.25 -3.81 2.71
CA ILE A 77 -5.01 -2.60 2.40
C ILE A 77 -5.92 -2.81 1.18
N LEU A 78 -5.37 -3.38 0.10
CA LEU A 78 -6.11 -3.58 -1.14
C LEU A 78 -7.34 -4.49 -0.97
N LYS A 79 -7.21 -5.54 -0.15
CA LYS A 79 -8.28 -6.51 0.14
C LYS A 79 -9.33 -5.99 1.13
N SER A 80 -9.06 -4.91 1.87
CA SER A 80 -10.02 -4.37 2.84
C SER A 80 -11.18 -3.66 2.17
N PHE A 81 -12.41 -3.83 2.66
CA PHE A 81 -13.59 -3.09 2.16
C PHE A 81 -13.89 -1.82 2.96
N ASP A 82 -13.11 -1.54 4.02
CA ASP A 82 -13.35 -0.45 4.96
C ASP A 82 -12.96 0.94 4.40
N PRO A 83 -11.72 1.18 3.91
CA PRO A 83 -11.38 2.47 3.33
C PRO A 83 -12.03 2.67 1.96
N LYS A 84 -12.41 3.93 1.67
CA LYS A 84 -12.87 4.34 0.33
C LYS A 84 -11.84 3.98 -0.73
N HIS A 85 -12.31 3.63 -1.93
CA HIS A 85 -11.44 3.22 -3.03
C HIS A 85 -10.35 4.25 -3.35
N GLU A 86 -10.70 5.53 -3.45
CA GLU A 86 -9.75 6.63 -3.71
C GLU A 86 -8.66 6.71 -2.64
N GLN A 87 -9.04 6.64 -1.36
CA GLN A 87 -8.09 6.68 -0.24
C GLN A 87 -7.16 5.47 -0.23
N LYS A 88 -7.73 4.29 -0.51
CA LYS A 88 -6.98 3.03 -0.61
C LYS A 88 -5.91 3.11 -1.70
N ILE A 89 -6.29 3.50 -2.92
CA ILE A 89 -5.37 3.59 -4.05
C ILE A 89 -4.30 4.65 -3.79
N ALA A 90 -4.69 5.86 -3.39
CA ALA A 90 -3.75 6.95 -3.12
C ALA A 90 -2.76 6.60 -2.00
N GLY A 91 -3.25 5.99 -0.91
CA GLY A 91 -2.40 5.61 0.22
C GLY A 91 -1.46 4.47 -0.15
N CYS A 92 -1.94 3.43 -0.83
CA CYS A 92 -1.07 2.37 -1.34
C CYS A 92 -0.02 2.88 -2.32
N ALA A 93 -0.37 3.83 -3.20
CA ALA A 93 0.56 4.42 -4.15
C ALA A 93 1.67 5.21 -3.44
N TYR A 94 1.29 6.01 -2.43
CA TYR A 94 2.26 6.71 -1.59
C TYR A 94 3.19 5.73 -0.86
N LEU A 95 2.64 4.71 -0.20
CA LEU A 95 3.44 3.68 0.48
C LEU A 95 4.38 2.94 -0.49
N ALA A 96 3.89 2.56 -1.67
CA ALA A 96 4.68 1.91 -2.72
C ALA A 96 5.88 2.79 -3.14
N SER A 97 5.68 4.09 -3.34
CA SER A 97 6.77 5.03 -3.67
C SER A 97 7.84 5.13 -2.58
N LEU A 98 7.50 4.86 -1.32
CA LEU A 98 8.45 4.85 -0.22
C LEU A 98 9.24 3.54 -0.15
N TRP A 99 8.66 2.44 -0.62
CA TRP A 99 9.17 1.08 -0.36
C TRP A 99 9.78 0.39 -1.56
N PHE A 100 9.42 0.78 -2.78
CA PHE A 100 9.83 0.12 -4.01
C PHE A 100 10.67 1.03 -4.90
N VAL A 101 11.53 0.41 -5.71
CA VAL A 101 12.31 1.09 -6.75
C VAL A 101 11.41 1.34 -7.96
N GLU A 102 11.47 2.53 -8.55
CA GLU A 102 10.79 2.86 -9.81
C GLU A 102 11.28 2.03 -11.00
#